data_AF-A0A2S2R370-F1
#
_entry.id   AF-A0A2S2R370-F1
#
_cell.length_a   1.000
_cell.length_b   1.000
_cell.length_c   1.000
_cell.angle_alpha   90.00
_cell.angle_beta   90.00
_cell.angle_gamma   90.00
#
_symmetry.space_group_name_H-M   'P 1'
#
loop_
_entity.id
_entity.type
_entity.pdbx_description
1 polymer ?
#
loop_
_entity_poly.entity_id
_entity_poly.type
_entity_poly.pdbx_seq_one_letter_code
_entity_poly.pdbx_strand_id
1 'polypeptide(L)'
;MIEQLLCQVTTMEYKKKIKDKNPFSIYIHCMAYRTNLVVIDKYKSIKDAKNLFNGLEELYIHFSIPSKNMMLVDIQEKLGIKKTKLCSISDTRWSCRSKTAKW
;
A
#
# COMPACT_ATOMS: atom_id res chain seq x y z
N MET A 1 15.47 6.66 -2.50
CA MET A 1 16.18 7.34 -3.63
C MET A 1 15.91 6.71 -5.01
N ILE A 2 16.02 5.38 -5.18
CA ILE A 2 15.77 4.70 -6.47
C ILE A 2 14.33 4.89 -6.98
N GLU A 3 13.31 4.81 -6.12
CA GLU A 3 11.91 4.99 -6.53
C GLU A 3 11.57 6.42 -6.96
N GLN A 4 12.27 7.43 -6.43
CA GLN A 4 12.10 8.82 -6.86
C GLN A 4 12.68 9.06 -8.25
N LEU A 5 13.84 8.45 -8.55
CA LEU A 5 14.46 8.49 -9.87
C LEU A 5 13.58 7.77 -10.92
N LEU A 6 13.06 6.58 -10.58
CA LEU A 6 12.08 5.87 -11.43
C LEU A 6 10.81 6.69 -11.69
N CYS A 7 10.31 7.40 -10.67
CA CYS A 7 9.18 8.32 -10.83
C CYS A 7 9.51 9.47 -11.78
N GLN A 8 10.72 10.03 -11.74
CA GLN A 8 11.12 11.09 -12.67
C GLN A 8 11.18 10.58 -14.11
N VAL A 9 11.77 9.40 -14.35
CA VAL A 9 11.86 8.83 -15.70
C VAL A 9 10.47 8.52 -16.28
N THR A 10 9.61 7.84 -15.53
CA THR A 10 8.25 7.48 -15.98
C THR A 10 7.35 8.69 -16.23
N THR A 11 7.49 9.74 -15.43
CA THR A 11 6.69 10.98 -15.60
C THR A 11 7.13 11.79 -16.81
N MET A 12 8.41 11.76 -17.17
CA MET A 12 8.91 12.38 -18.41
C MET A 12 8.37 11.68 -19.66
N GLU A 13 8.35 10.35 -19.67
CA GLU A 13 7.76 9.57 -20.76
C GLU A 13 6.25 9.80 -20.88
N TYR A 14 5.54 9.84 -19.75
CA TYR A 14 4.10 10.07 -19.73
C TYR A 14 3.75 11.50 -20.17
N LYS A 15 4.49 12.51 -19.70
CA LYS A 15 4.34 13.90 -20.13
C LYS A 15 4.53 14.04 -21.64
N LYS A 16 5.50 13.33 -22.21
CA LYS A 16 5.72 13.29 -23.67
C LYS A 16 4.50 12.72 -24.40
N LYS A 17 3.98 11.56 -23.97
CA LYS A 17 2.78 10.95 -24.55
C LYS A 17 1.54 11.85 -24.53
N ILE A 18 1.35 12.65 -23.47
CA ILE A 18 0.21 13.59 -23.41
C ILE A 18 0.44 14.75 -24.40
N LYS A 19 1.65 15.29 -24.46
CA LYS A 19 1.99 16.36 -25.41
C LYS A 19 1.89 15.94 -26.87
N ASP A 20 2.22 14.69 -27.18
CA ASP A 20 2.07 14.13 -28.53
C ASP A 20 0.59 14.10 -28.97
N LYS A 21 -0.36 13.97 -28.03
CA LYS A 21 -1.81 14.01 -28.30
C LYS A 21 -2.39 15.43 -28.29
N ASN A 22 -1.89 16.30 -27.42
CA ASN A 22 -2.30 17.70 -27.35
C ASN A 22 -1.11 18.58 -26.91
N PRO A 23 -0.52 19.37 -27.83
CA PRO A 23 0.64 20.21 -27.54
C PRO A 23 0.42 21.26 -26.43
N PHE A 24 -0.83 21.68 -26.22
CA PHE A 24 -1.21 22.68 -25.22
C PHE A 24 -1.55 22.09 -23.84
N SER A 25 -1.47 20.77 -23.69
CA SER A 25 -1.76 20.12 -22.41
C SER A 25 -0.69 20.44 -21.35
N ILE A 26 -1.16 20.73 -20.14
CA ILE A 26 -0.30 20.93 -18.96
C ILE A 26 -0.37 19.67 -18.09
N TYR A 27 0.78 19.07 -17.85
CA TYR A 27 0.88 17.93 -16.94
C TYR A 27 1.22 18.40 -15.53
N ILE A 28 0.39 18.02 -14.56
CA ILE A 28 0.58 18.30 -13.13
C ILE A 28 0.67 16.97 -12.39
N HIS A 29 1.66 16.83 -11.53
CA HIS A 29 1.81 15.62 -10.71
C HIS A 29 0.75 15.57 -9.61
N CYS A 30 0.22 14.37 -9.37
CA CYS A 30 -0.64 14.12 -8.21
C CYS A 30 0.19 14.19 -6.91
N MET A 31 -0.14 15.13 -6.03
CA MET A 31 0.57 15.30 -4.77
C MET A 31 0.39 14.08 -3.84
N ALA A 32 -0.78 13.43 -3.88
CA ALA A 32 -1.02 12.21 -3.10
C ALA A 32 -0.06 11.07 -3.49
N TYR A 33 0.22 10.92 -4.80
CA TYR A 33 1.18 9.92 -5.28
C TYR A 33 2.61 10.26 -4.84
N ARG A 34 3.02 11.53 -4.95
CA ARG A 34 4.35 11.97 -4.48
C ARG A 34 4.55 11.73 -2.99
N THR A 35 3.54 12.06 -2.18
CA THR A 35 3.57 11.80 -0.74
C THR A 35 3.65 10.30 -0.45
N ASN A 36 2.89 9.47 -1.17
CA ASN A 36 2.96 8.01 -1.04
C ASN A 36 4.39 7.48 -1.27
N LEU A 37 5.07 7.94 -2.33
CA LEU A 37 6.46 7.54 -2.61
C LEU A 37 7.43 7.91 -1.48
N VAL A 38 7.35 9.13 -0.96
CA VAL A 38 8.22 9.58 0.14
C VAL A 38 7.99 8.73 1.39
N VAL A 39 6.73 8.48 1.74
CA VAL A 39 6.39 7.73 2.94
C VAL A 39 6.80 6.27 2.81
N ILE A 40 6.65 5.66 1.62
CA ILE A 40 7.08 4.28 1.37
C ILE A 40 8.60 4.15 1.39
N ASP A 41 9.34 5.05 0.74
CA ASP A 41 10.82 5.05 0.77
C ASP A 41 11.32 5.18 2.22
N LYS A 42 10.68 6.06 3.01
CA LYS A 42 11.03 6.22 4.43
C LYS A 42 10.70 4.98 5.25
N TYR A 43 9.52 4.39 5.09
CA TYR A 43 9.14 3.15 5.76
C TYR A 43 10.12 2.01 5.43
N LYS A 44 10.46 1.83 4.14
CA LYS A 44 11.39 0.78 3.68
C LYS A 44 12.80 0.93 4.28
N SER A 45 13.20 2.16 4.62
CA SER A 45 14.48 2.42 5.30
C SER A 45 14.50 2.01 6.78
N ILE A 46 13.34 1.86 7.42
CA ILE A 46 13.23 1.50 8.84
C ILE A 46 13.00 -0.01 8.94
N LYS A 47 14.02 -0.74 9.41
CA LYS A 47 14.00 -2.20 9.48
C LYS A 47 12.84 -2.75 10.32
N ASP A 48 12.59 -2.15 11.48
CA ASP A 48 11.53 -2.61 12.39
C ASP A 48 10.14 -2.42 11.79
N ALA A 49 9.91 -1.27 11.16
CA ALA A 49 8.67 -1.00 10.46
C ALA A 49 8.48 -2.02 9.32
N LYS A 50 9.53 -2.29 8.53
CA LYS A 50 9.50 -3.29 7.46
C LYS A 50 9.12 -4.68 7.98
N ASN A 51 9.74 -5.12 9.07
CA ASN A 51 9.46 -6.42 9.66
C ASN A 51 8.00 -6.52 10.16
N LEU A 52 7.50 -5.47 10.82
CA LEU A 52 6.12 -5.41 11.28
C LEU A 52 5.12 -5.57 10.13
N PHE A 53 5.27 -4.75 9.07
CA PHE A 53 4.34 -4.78 7.95
C PHE A 53 4.45 -6.05 7.11
N ASN A 54 5.65 -6.65 7.02
CA ASN A 54 5.81 -7.97 6.40
C ASN A 54 5.05 -9.05 7.17
N GLY A 55 5.17 -9.08 8.50
CA GLY A 55 4.42 -10.01 9.34
C GLY A 55 2.90 -9.83 9.23
N LEU A 56 2.42 -8.58 9.16
CA LEU A 56 1.00 -8.28 8.93
C LEU A 56 0.51 -8.77 7.56
N GLU A 57 1.33 -8.66 6.52
CA GLU A 57 0.99 -9.17 5.19
C GLU A 57 0.97 -10.70 5.16
N GLU A 58 1.92 -11.36 5.81
CA GLU A 58 1.94 -12.83 5.94
C GLU A 58 0.70 -13.35 6.68
N LEU A 59 0.30 -12.68 7.77
CA LEU A 59 -0.94 -12.96 8.47
C LEU A 59 -2.16 -12.77 7.57
N TYR A 60 -2.21 -11.66 6.82
CA TYR A 60 -3.27 -11.43 5.84
C TYR A 60 -3.35 -12.56 4.82
N ILE A 61 -2.22 -12.97 4.22
CA ILE A 61 -2.16 -14.06 3.24
C ILE A 61 -2.67 -15.37 3.86
N HIS A 62 -2.26 -15.67 5.11
CA HIS A 62 -2.70 -16.86 5.83
C HIS A 62 -4.22 -16.89 6.02
N PHE A 63 -4.81 -15.80 6.49
CA PHE A 63 -6.25 -15.69 6.75
C PHE A 63 -7.09 -15.29 5.54
N SER A 64 -6.47 -15.00 4.40
CA SER A 64 -7.16 -14.83 3.11
C SER A 64 -7.66 -16.16 2.55
N ILE A 65 -7.11 -17.28 3.02
CA ILE A 65 -7.59 -18.62 2.67
C ILE A 65 -8.98 -18.83 3.30
N PRO A 66 -10.03 -19.16 2.53
CA PRO A 66 -11.41 -19.22 3.04
C PRO A 66 -11.60 -20.13 4.26
N SER A 67 -10.99 -21.31 4.26
CA SER A 67 -11.07 -22.26 5.39
C SER A 67 -10.50 -21.69 6.69
N LYS A 68 -9.38 -20.97 6.59
CA LYS A 68 -8.72 -20.34 7.74
C LYS A 68 -9.44 -19.08 8.19
N ASN A 69 -10.03 -18.35 7.26
CA ASN A 69 -10.87 -17.20 7.57
C ASN A 69 -12.09 -17.62 8.39
N MET A 70 -12.75 -18.73 8.01
CA MET A 70 -13.87 -19.28 8.78
C MET A 70 -13.45 -19.66 10.20
N MET A 71 -12.30 -20.35 10.37
CA MET A 71 -11.77 -20.62 11.71
C MET A 71 -11.51 -19.34 12.52
N LEU A 72 -10.97 -18.29 11.91
CA LEU A 72 -10.73 -17.01 12.59
C LEU A 72 -12.04 -16.37 13.07
N VAL A 73 -13.07 -16.38 12.22
CA VAL A 73 -14.41 -15.87 12.58
C VAL A 73 -15.02 -16.68 13.73
N ASP A 74 -14.93 -18.01 13.67
CA ASP A 74 -15.44 -18.88 14.74
C ASP A 74 -14.73 -18.62 16.08
N ILE A 75 -13.41 -18.39 16.05
CA ILE A 75 -12.63 -18.05 17.26
C ILE A 75 -13.05 -16.67 17.80
N GLN A 76 -13.22 -15.67 16.93
CA GLN A 76 -13.67 -14.33 17.32
C GLN A 76 -15.07 -14.37 17.98
N GLU A 77 -15.99 -15.17 17.42
CA GLU A 77 -17.33 -15.37 17.98
C GLU A 77 -17.28 -16.08 19.34
N LYS A 78 -16.50 -17.16 19.47
CA LYS A 78 -16.33 -17.88 20.74
C LYS A 78 -15.76 -17.01 21.86
N LEU A 79 -14.87 -16.08 21.51
CA LEU A 79 -14.27 -15.15 22.46
C LEU A 79 -15.14 -13.90 22.73
N GLY A 80 -16.26 -13.74 22.02
CA GLY A 80 -17.13 -12.56 22.13
C GLY A 80 -16.47 -11.27 21.65
N ILE A 81 -15.46 -11.36 20.79
CA ILE A 81 -14.68 -10.21 20.31
C ILE A 81 -15.30 -9.70 19.01
N LYS A 82 -15.24 -8.39 18.79
CA LYS A 82 -15.68 -7.77 17.53
C LYS A 82 -14.96 -8.40 16.33
N LYS A 83 -15.73 -8.84 15.33
CA LYS A 83 -15.21 -9.36 14.07
C LYS A 83 -14.30 -8.32 13.39
N THR A 84 -13.01 -8.63 13.33
CA THR A 84 -11.99 -7.84 12.64
C THR A 84 -11.44 -8.61 11.45
N LYS A 85 -11.18 -7.91 10.35
CA LYS A 85 -10.68 -8.48 9.09
C LYS A 85 -9.34 -7.87 8.70
N LEU A 86 -8.37 -8.74 8.42
CA LEU A 86 -7.06 -8.35 7.88
C LEU A 86 -7.26 -7.73 6.51
N CYS A 87 -6.60 -6.60 6.29
CA CYS A 87 -6.61 -5.87 5.03
C CYS A 87 -5.24 -6.02 4.38
N SER A 88 -5.24 -6.35 3.08
CA SER A 88 -4.03 -6.37 2.26
C SER A 88 -3.32 -5.02 2.33
N ILE A 89 -2.00 -5.07 2.47
CA ILE A 89 -1.14 -3.91 2.41
C ILE A 89 -0.77 -3.65 0.95
N SER A 90 -1.10 -2.47 0.45
CA SER A 90 -0.74 -2.05 -0.91
C SER A 90 0.49 -1.14 -0.91
N ASP A 91 1.41 -1.40 -1.84
CA ASP A 91 2.56 -0.55 -2.11
C ASP A 91 2.23 0.74 -2.89
N THR A 92 0.98 0.89 -3.36
CA THR A 92 0.56 2.12 -4.06
C THR A 92 -0.33 3.01 -3.19
N ARG A 93 -0.76 2.52 -2.02
CA ARG A 93 -1.69 3.21 -1.13
C ARG A 93 -1.25 3.09 0.34
N TRP A 94 -0.42 4.01 0.78
CA TRP A 94 -0.01 4.13 2.19
C TRP A 94 -1.20 4.17 3.16
N SER A 95 -2.34 4.72 2.76
CA SER A 95 -3.56 4.75 3.58
C SER A 95 -4.05 3.35 4.01
N CYS A 96 -3.74 2.29 3.24
CA CYS A 96 -4.03 0.91 3.63
C CYS A 96 -3.21 0.48 4.86
N ARG A 97 -1.94 0.90 4.96
CA ARG A 97 -1.06 0.57 6.09
C ARG A 97 -1.56 1.19 7.40
N SER A 98 -2.10 2.41 7.34
CA SER A 98 -2.73 3.03 8.52
C SER A 98 -3.97 2.26 9.00
N LYS A 99 -4.76 1.68 8.09
CA LYS A 99 -5.91 0.84 8.46
C LYS A 99 -5.47 -0.49 9.06
N THR A 100 -4.46 -1.12 8.46
CA THR A 100 -3.88 -2.39 8.95
C THR A 100 -3.08 -2.22 10.24
N ALA A 101 -2.77 -1.00 10.68
CA ALA A 101 -2.12 -0.76 11.98
C ALA A 101 -3.12 -0.43 13.11
N LYS A 102 -4.43 -0.30 12.81
CA LYS A 102 -5.49 0.06 13.77
C LYS A 102 -6.24 -1.17 14.31
N TRP A 103 -5.53 -2.28 14.47
CA TRP A 103 -6.07 -3.50 15.10
C TRP A 103 -6.39 -3.25 16.57
#